data_AF-A0A1X7R2U5-F1
#
_entry.id   AF-A0A1X7R2U5-F1
#
_cell.length_a   1.000
_cell.length_b   1.000
_cell.length_c   1.000
_cell.angle_alpha   90.00
_cell.angle_beta   90.00
_cell.angle_gamma   90.00
#
_symmetry.space_group_name_H-M   'P 1'
#
loop_
_entity.id
_entity.type
_entity.pdbx_description
1 polymer ?
#
loop_
_entity_poly.entity_id
_entity_poly.type
_entity_poly.pdbx_seq_one_letter_code
_entity_poly.pdbx_strand_id
1 'polypeptide(L)'
;MKRAPRSIEEWLYFKLLDSAGFHRFVRRIYRRINGIKDTPDIEYRQTISPLLYKTTNLQKFKAFKILFADEFRSSFGFHRKANDLMNRR
;
A
#
# COMPACT_ATOMS: atom_id res chain seq x y z
N MET A 1 -17.90 -18.58 -22.42
CA MET A 1 -16.90 -19.54 -21.92
C MET A 1 -15.56 -19.22 -22.59
N LYS A 2 -14.53 -18.79 -21.83
CA LYS A 2 -13.20 -18.53 -22.40
C LYS A 2 -12.63 -19.88 -22.88
N ARG A 3 -12.25 -20.00 -24.15
CA ARG A 3 -11.62 -21.21 -24.71
C ARG A 3 -10.32 -21.50 -23.94
N ALA A 4 -9.99 -22.77 -23.75
CA ALA A 4 -8.70 -23.15 -23.18
C ALA A 4 -7.57 -22.58 -24.07
N PRO A 5 -6.53 -21.97 -23.47
CA PRO A 5 -5.46 -21.33 -24.21
C PRO A 5 -4.66 -22.37 -25.01
N ARG A 6 -4.33 -22.04 -26.26
CA ARG A 6 -3.57 -22.93 -27.16
C ARG A 6 -2.06 -22.80 -26.98
N SER A 7 -1.59 -21.75 -26.32
CA SER A 7 -0.17 -21.44 -26.05
C SER A 7 0.02 -20.70 -24.72
N ILE A 8 1.23 -20.74 -24.14
CA ILE A 8 1.65 -19.98 -22.95
C ILE A 8 1.50 -18.48 -23.18
N GLU A 9 1.81 -18.01 -24.38
CA GLU A 9 1.66 -16.59 -24.75
C GLU A 9 0.21 -16.15 -24.69
N GLU A 10 -0.70 -16.98 -25.20
CA GLU A 10 -2.14 -16.74 -25.17
C GLU A 10 -2.67 -16.76 -23.73
N TRP A 11 -2.13 -17.63 -22.89
CA TRP A 11 -2.44 -17.67 -21.46
C TRP A 11 -1.97 -16.40 -20.72
N LEU A 12 -0.74 -15.95 -20.96
CA LEU A 12 -0.20 -14.71 -20.40
C LEU A 12 -0.99 -13.49 -20.88
N TYR A 13 -1.38 -13.48 -22.15
CA TYR A 13 -2.23 -12.46 -22.73
C TYR A 13 -3.61 -12.40 -22.04
N PHE A 14 -4.25 -13.55 -21.83
CA PHE A 14 -5.51 -13.60 -21.08
C PHE A 14 -5.34 -13.17 -19.62
N LYS A 15 -4.23 -13.53 -18.97
CA LYS A 15 -3.91 -13.07 -17.61
C LYS A 15 -3.71 -11.57 -17.55
N LEU A 16 -3.08 -10.98 -18.55
CA LEU A 16 -2.87 -9.56 -18.65
C LEU A 16 -4.21 -8.81 -18.86
N LEU A 17 -5.08 -9.35 -19.73
CA LEU A 17 -6.43 -8.83 -19.96
C LEU A 17 -7.38 -8.99 -18.76
N ASP A 18 -7.17 -9.95 -17.88
CA ASP A 18 -7.99 -10.12 -16.66
C ASP A 18 -7.50 -9.24 -15.51
N SER A 19 -6.27 -8.71 -15.60
CA SER A 19 -5.65 -7.93 -14.54
C SER A 19 -6.21 -6.52 -14.45
N ALA A 20 -6.97 -6.24 -13.39
CA ALA A 20 -7.44 -4.89 -13.09
C ALA A 20 -6.29 -3.88 -12.93
N GLY A 21 -5.10 -4.32 -12.50
CA GLY A 21 -3.91 -3.48 -12.38
C GLY A 21 -3.37 -3.04 -13.74
N PHE A 22 -3.33 -3.96 -14.70
CA PHE A 22 -2.90 -3.67 -16.07
C PHE A 22 -3.84 -2.66 -16.74
N HIS A 23 -5.16 -2.83 -16.58
CA HIS A 23 -6.14 -1.87 -17.10
C HIS A 23 -6.00 -0.47 -16.49
N ARG A 24 -5.71 -0.37 -15.19
CA ARG A 24 -5.44 0.92 -14.53
C ARG A 24 -4.19 1.59 -15.09
N PHE A 25 -3.15 0.80 -15.38
CA PHE A 25 -1.91 1.28 -15.97
C PHE A 25 -2.11 1.83 -17.39
N VAL A 26 -2.74 1.05 -18.27
CA VAL A 26 -3.04 1.48 -19.65
C VAL A 26 -3.92 2.73 -19.64
N ARG A 27 -4.94 2.76 -18.76
CA ARG A 27 -5.81 3.93 -18.59
C ARG A 27 -5.03 5.17 -18.16
N ARG A 28 -4.06 5.04 -17.24
CA ARG A 28 -3.20 6.15 -16.80
C ARG A 28 -2.32 6.67 -17.93
N ILE A 29 -1.73 5.78 -18.74
CA ILE A 29 -0.93 6.18 -19.92
C ILE A 29 -1.80 6.91 -20.94
N TYR A 30 -2.95 6.32 -21.28
CA TYR A 30 -3.90 6.91 -22.21
C TYR A 30 -4.32 8.31 -21.76
N ARG A 31 -4.67 8.47 -20.47
CA ARG A 31 -5.04 9.77 -19.90
C ARG A 31 -3.88 10.77 -19.93
N ARG A 32 -2.65 10.32 -19.64
CA ARG A 32 -1.45 11.16 -19.69
C ARG A 32 -1.14 11.67 -21.10
N ILE A 33 -1.27 10.83 -22.12
CA ILE A 33 -1.03 11.20 -23.52
C ILE A 33 -2.11 12.17 -24.00
N ASN A 34 -3.37 11.92 -23.64
CA ASN A 34 -4.51 12.75 -24.03
C ASN A 34 -4.72 13.98 -23.13
N GLY A 35 -3.83 14.25 -22.18
CA GLY A 35 -3.96 15.40 -21.27
C GLY A 35 -5.20 15.36 -20.35
N ILE A 36 -5.85 14.20 -20.23
CA ILE A 36 -7.03 14.02 -19.38
C ILE A 36 -6.55 13.99 -17.93
N LYS A 37 -6.82 15.05 -17.17
CA LYS A 37 -6.48 15.11 -15.75
C LYS A 37 -7.24 14.01 -14.99
N ASP A 38 -6.49 13.21 -14.24
CA ASP A 38 -6.96 12.03 -13.51
C ASP A 38 -7.71 12.37 -12.21
N THR A 39 -7.94 13.65 -11.93
CA THR A 39 -8.50 14.11 -10.66
C THR A 39 -10.01 14.31 -10.78
N PRO A 40 -10.84 13.55 -10.05
CA PRO A 40 -12.01 14.20 -9.47
C PRO A 40 -11.47 15.31 -8.57
N ASP A 41 -11.95 16.54 -8.77
CA ASP A 41 -11.69 17.69 -7.89
C ASP A 41 -12.34 17.46 -6.52
N ILE A 42 -11.91 16.42 -5.82
CA ILE A 42 -12.27 16.18 -4.44
C ILE A 42 -11.01 16.50 -3.67
N GLU A 43 -10.89 17.79 -3.40
CA GLU A 43 -10.20 18.34 -2.25
C GLU A 43 -10.78 17.72 -0.97
N TYR A 44 -10.54 16.42 -0.74
CA TYR A 44 -10.58 15.88 0.61
C TYR A 44 -9.26 16.29 1.28
N ARG A 45 -9.05 17.61 1.38
CA ARG A 45 -8.05 18.19 2.26
C ARG A 45 -8.57 17.92 3.65
N GLN A 46 -8.29 16.72 4.16
CA GLN A 46 -8.45 16.40 5.57
C GLN A 46 -7.83 17.57 6.32
N THR A 47 -8.66 18.34 7.02
CA THR A 47 -8.27 19.43 7.90
C THR A 47 -7.54 18.81 9.10
N ILE A 48 -6.36 18.27 8.83
CA ILE A 48 -5.40 17.85 9.85
C ILE A 48 -4.98 19.16 10.51
N SER A 49 -5.30 19.32 11.80
CA SER A 49 -4.97 20.53 12.53
C SER A 49 -3.50 20.89 12.30
N PRO A 50 -3.15 22.18 12.10
CA PRO A 50 -1.76 22.58 11.85
C PRO A 50 -0.81 22.27 13.03
N LEU A 51 -1.37 21.89 14.19
CA LEU A 51 -0.66 21.50 15.40
C LEU A 51 -0.36 19.99 15.48
N LEU A 52 -0.89 19.16 14.56
CA LEU A 52 -0.66 17.72 14.59
C LEU A 52 0.67 17.36 13.92
N TYR A 53 1.54 16.64 14.64
CA TYR A 53 2.78 16.10 14.09
C TYR A 53 2.49 15.19 12.89
N LYS A 54 2.97 15.58 11.70
CA LYS A 54 2.78 14.81 10.47
C LYS A 54 3.87 13.76 10.33
N THR A 55 3.54 12.52 10.66
CA THR A 55 4.46 11.38 10.47
C THR A 55 4.74 11.13 8.99
N THR A 56 6.01 10.89 8.64
CA THR A 56 6.41 10.47 7.30
C THR A 56 6.14 8.98 7.08
N ASN A 57 5.98 8.55 5.82
CA ASN A 57 5.79 7.14 5.50
C ASN A 57 6.92 6.25 6.04
N LEU A 58 8.15 6.77 6.04
CA LEU A 58 9.31 6.07 6.61
C LEU A 58 9.17 5.88 8.13
N GLN A 59 8.69 6.91 8.84
CA GLN A 59 8.43 6.82 10.28
C GLN A 59 7.32 5.82 10.59
N LYS A 60 6.24 5.80 9.81
CA LYS A 60 5.15 4.81 9.96
C LYS A 60 5.68 3.38 9.77
N PHE A 61 6.50 3.16 8.75
CA PHE A 61 7.10 1.84 8.51
C PHE A 61 8.04 1.40 9.63
N LYS A 62 8.88 2.31 10.15
CA LYS A 62 9.76 2.03 11.29
C LYS A 62 8.94 1.69 12.54
N ALA A 63 7.90 2.47 12.84
CA ALA A 63 7.01 2.21 13.98
C ALA A 63 6.33 0.84 13.85
N PHE A 64 5.80 0.52 12.67
CA PHE A 64 5.22 -0.79 12.38
C PHE A 64 6.22 -1.93 12.65
N LYS A 65 7.45 -1.85 12.14
CA LYS A 65 8.46 -2.90 12.37
C LYS A 65 8.78 -3.11 13.84
N ILE A 66 8.86 -2.03 14.62
CA ILE A 66 9.16 -2.10 16.05
C ILE A 66 8.00 -2.77 16.80
N LEU A 67 6.76 -2.35 16.55
CA LEU A 67 5.56 -2.93 17.17
C LEU A 67 5.41 -4.41 16.80
N PHE A 68 5.57 -4.72 15.52
CA PHE A 68 5.50 -6.10 15.03
C PHE A 68 6.54 -7.00 15.70
N ALA A 69 7.80 -6.53 15.80
CA ALA A 69 8.85 -7.29 16.47
C ALA A 69 8.54 -7.52 17.95
N ASP A 70 7.96 -6.53 18.64
CA ASP A 70 7.56 -6.65 20.05
C ASP A 70 6.39 -7.63 20.25
N GLU A 71 5.36 -7.57 19.40
CA GLU A 71 4.22 -8.50 19.42
C GLU A 71 4.63 -9.93 19.08
N PHE A 72 5.50 -10.08 18.08
CA PHE A 72 6.06 -11.38 17.73
C PHE A 72 6.81 -11.96 18.93
N ARG A 73 7.71 -11.18 19.55
CA ARG A 73 8.45 -11.61 20.76
C ARG A 73 7.50 -12.01 21.90
N SER A 74 6.46 -11.22 22.12
CA SER A 74 5.43 -11.48 23.13
C SER A 74 4.67 -12.78 22.87
N SER A 75 4.43 -13.13 21.61
CA SER A 75 3.75 -14.37 21.22
C SER A 75 4.60 -15.61 21.53
N PHE A 76 5.92 -15.48 21.56
CA PHE A 76 6.86 -16.54 21.96
C PHE A 76 7.21 -16.53 23.46
N GLY A 77 6.46 -15.77 24.29
CA GLY A 77 6.65 -15.75 25.74
C GLY A 77 7.84 -14.92 26.22
N PHE A 78 8.47 -14.13 25.36
CA PHE A 78 9.53 -13.21 25.77
C PHE A 78 8.95 -11.87 26.26
N HIS A 79 9.64 -11.22 27.20
CA HIS A 79 9.23 -9.92 27.73
C HIS A 79 9.21 -8.84 26.64
N ARG A 80 8.17 -8.00 26.67
CA ARG A 80 8.00 -6.86 25.75
C ARG A 80 8.99 -5.76 26.10
N LYS A 81 9.78 -5.34 25.11
CA LYS A 81 10.80 -4.28 25.30
C LYS A 81 10.16 -2.90 25.47
N ALA A 82 8.91 -2.73 25.05
CA ALA A 82 8.16 -1.49 25.22
C ALA A 82 7.94 -1.13 26.70
N ASN A 83 7.70 -2.13 27.56
CA ASN A 83 7.49 -1.92 28.99
C ASN A 83 8.77 -1.46 29.71
N ASP A 84 9.91 -2.05 29.36
CA ASP A 84 11.22 -1.67 29.92
C ASP A 84 11.62 -0.23 29.60
N LEU A 85 11.20 0.28 28.44
CA LEU A 85 11.51 1.64 28.00
C LEU A 85 10.67 2.69 28.73
N MET A 86 9.42 2.36 29.10
CA MET A 86 8.57 3.25 29.91
C MET A 86 8.99 3.29 31.37
N ASN A 87 9.53 2.20 31.91
CA ASN A 87 9.95 2.10 33.31
C ASN A 87 11.32 2.76 33.61
N ARG A 88 12.02 3.26 32.58
CA ARG A 88 13.32 3.96 32.69
C ARG A 88 13.22 5.48 32.59
N ARG A 89 12.00 6.04 32.57
CA ARG A 89 11.75 7.49 32.54
C ARG A 89 11.18 7.97 33.85
#